data_AF-F4WHM6-F1
#
_entry.id   AF-F4WHM6-F1
#
_cell.length_a   1.000
_cell.length_b   1.000
_cell.length_c   1.000
_cell.angle_alpha   90.00
_cell.angle_beta   90.00
_cell.angle_gamma   90.00
#
_symmetry.space_group_name_H-M   'P 1'
#
loop_
_entity.id
_entity.type
_entity.pdbx_description
1 polymer ?
#
loop_
_entity_poly.entity_id
_entity_poly.type
_entity_poly.pdbx_seq_one_letter_code
_entity_poly.pdbx_strand_id
1 'polypeptide(L)'
;NCEQRIVVKFHVKLGKTVTETYNLLKEVYGHECLSRARVFEWFKRFQDGREDVENDSRPSTSKTDDNIETICNLVILLINIITFTFLLNSMKE
;
A
#
# COMPACT_ATOMS: atom_id res chain seq x y z
N ASN A 1 -3.92 -5.69 8.28
CA ASN A 1 -4.18 -5.79 6.81
C ASN A 1 -4.75 -4.52 6.17
N CYS A 2 -5.58 -3.70 6.84
CA CYS A 2 -6.08 -2.45 6.23
C CYS A 2 -4.93 -1.50 5.85
N GLU A 3 -3.92 -1.35 6.69
CA GLU A 3 -2.68 -0.62 6.39
C GLU A 3 -2.05 -1.01 5.04
N GLN A 4 -1.73 -2.29 4.83
CA GLN A 4 -1.15 -2.77 3.57
C GLN A 4 -2.07 -2.51 2.36
N ARG A 5 -3.41 -2.55 2.53
CA ARG A 5 -4.35 -2.18 1.45
C ARG A 5 -4.29 -0.69 1.13
N ILE A 6 -4.09 0.17 2.12
CA ILE A 6 -3.92 1.61 1.89
C ILE A 6 -2.60 1.87 1.16
N VAL A 7 -1.54 1.12 1.47
CA VAL A 7 -0.29 1.15 0.70
C VAL A 7 -0.52 0.73 -0.75
N VAL A 8 -1.29 -0.33 -1.02
CA VAL A 8 -1.67 -0.73 -2.38
C VAL A 8 -2.43 0.39 -3.09
N LYS A 9 -3.43 1.00 -2.43
CA LYS A 9 -4.21 2.12 -2.97
C LYS A 9 -3.32 3.31 -3.33
N PHE A 10 -2.34 3.62 -2.47
CA PHE A 10 -1.38 4.67 -2.71
C PHE A 10 -0.51 4.40 -3.96
N HIS A 11 0.01 3.18 -4.12
CA HIS A 11 0.81 2.81 -5.29
C HIS A 11 0.00 2.83 -6.59
N VAL A 12 -1.29 2.46 -6.54
CA VAL A 12 -2.21 2.62 -7.68
C VAL A 12 -2.32 4.10 -8.07
N LYS A 13 -2.49 5.02 -7.10
CA LYS A 13 -2.52 6.47 -7.37
C LYS A 13 -1.20 7.01 -7.91
N LEU A 14 -0.06 6.43 -7.54
CA LEU A 14 1.26 6.75 -8.11
C LEU A 14 1.48 6.16 -9.52
N GLY A 15 0.57 5.33 -10.04
CA GLY A 15 0.72 4.69 -11.35
C GLY A 15 1.74 3.56 -11.38
N LYS A 16 2.11 2.98 -10.22
CA LYS A 16 2.98 1.81 -10.15
C LYS A 16 2.28 0.58 -10.68
N THR A 17 3.02 -0.43 -11.12
CA THR A 17 2.45 -1.72 -11.52
C THR A 17 2.14 -2.60 -10.31
N VAL A 18 1.24 -3.58 -10.48
CA VAL A 18 0.93 -4.56 -9.42
C VAL A 18 2.15 -5.38 -8.99
N THR A 19 3.06 -5.67 -9.91
CA THR A 19 4.29 -6.43 -9.62
C THR A 19 5.28 -5.61 -8.79
N GLU A 20 5.52 -4.34 -9.16
CA GLU A 20 6.37 -3.45 -8.35
C GLU A 20 5.78 -3.26 -6.95
N THR A 21 4.47 -3.06 -6.87
CA THR A 21 3.74 -2.87 -5.60
C THR A 21 3.90 -4.10 -4.70
N TYR A 22 3.74 -5.30 -5.25
CA TYR A 22 3.94 -6.54 -4.49
C TYR A 22 5.38 -6.71 -4.00
N ASN A 23 6.37 -6.41 -4.84
CA ASN A 23 7.78 -6.53 -4.46
C ASN A 23 8.13 -5.57 -3.31
N LEU A 24 7.68 -4.31 -3.39
CA LEU A 24 7.89 -3.32 -2.32
C LEU A 24 7.17 -3.70 -1.03
N LEU A 25 5.92 -4.19 -1.11
CA LEU A 25 5.21 -4.73 0.05
C LEU A 25 5.95 -5.92 0.65
N LYS A 26 6.51 -6.82 -0.17
CA LYS A 26 7.24 -7.98 0.31
C LYS A 26 8.55 -7.60 1.00
N GLU A 27 9.22 -6.55 0.51
CA GLU A 27 10.44 -6.01 1.12
C GLU A 27 10.17 -5.37 2.48
N VAL A 28 9.09 -4.58 2.61
CA VAL A 28 8.73 -3.90 3.87
C VAL A 28 8.14 -4.86 4.91
N TYR A 29 7.18 -5.70 4.51
CA TYR A 29 6.38 -6.52 5.45
C TYR A 29 6.89 -7.96 5.58
N GLY A 30 7.83 -8.41 4.74
CA GLY A 30 8.44 -9.72 4.84
C GLY A 30 7.43 -10.87 4.85
N HIS A 31 7.39 -11.65 5.93
CA HIS A 31 6.46 -12.77 6.08
C HIS A 31 5.01 -12.35 6.34
N GLU A 32 4.80 -11.17 6.91
CA GLU A 32 3.47 -10.61 7.19
C GLU A 32 2.85 -9.90 5.98
N CYS A 33 3.55 -9.91 4.84
CA CYS A 33 3.05 -9.36 3.58
C CYS A 33 1.79 -10.11 3.10
N LEU A 34 0.81 -9.35 2.61
CA LEU A 34 -0.32 -9.89 1.87
C LEU A 34 0.15 -10.83 0.76
N SER A 35 -0.61 -11.91 0.53
CA SER A 35 -0.34 -12.81 -0.58
C SER A 35 -0.43 -12.08 -1.92
N ARG A 36 0.32 -12.54 -2.92
CA ARG A 36 0.32 -11.94 -4.26
C ARG A 36 -1.09 -11.85 -4.86
N ALA A 37 -1.92 -12.88 -4.62
CA ALA A 37 -3.32 -12.90 -5.05
C ALA A 37 -4.15 -11.80 -4.38
N ARG A 38 -3.97 -11.56 -3.08
CA ARG A 38 -4.66 -10.47 -2.36
C ARG A 38 -4.19 -9.10 -2.84
N VAL A 39 -2.90 -8.90 -3.07
CA VAL A 39 -2.39 -7.64 -3.64
C VAL A 39 -3.02 -7.38 -5.00
N PHE A 40 -3.08 -8.38 -5.87
CA PHE A 40 -3.73 -8.26 -7.18
C PHE A 40 -5.22 -7.90 -7.08
N GLU A 41 -5.96 -8.58 -6.21
CA GLU A 41 -7.38 -8.32 -5.95
C GLU A 41 -7.63 -6.86 -5.52
N TRP A 42 -6.87 -6.37 -4.55
CA TRP A 42 -7.01 -5.00 -4.06
C TRP A 42 -6.54 -3.96 -5.08
N PHE A 43 -5.43 -4.24 -5.76
CA PHE A 43 -4.89 -3.37 -6.79
C PHE A 43 -5.91 -3.14 -7.91
N LYS A 44 -6.53 -4.21 -8.41
CA LYS A 44 -7.59 -4.13 -9.42
C LYS A 44 -8.80 -3.34 -8.93
N ARG A 45 -9.28 -3.62 -7.72
CA ARG A 45 -10.41 -2.87 -7.12
C ARG A 45 -10.16 -1.36 -7.08
N PHE A 46 -8.94 -0.94 -6.73
CA PHE A 46 -8.59 0.48 -6.70
C PHE A 46 -8.42 1.08 -8.10
N GLN A 47 -7.92 0.31 -9.08
CA GLN A 47 -7.91 0.75 -10.48
C GLN A 47 -9.34 0.95 -11.02
N ASP A 48 -10.28 0.10 -10.61
CA ASP A 48 -11.69 0.17 -10.98
C ASP A 48 -12.45 1.30 -10.24
N GLY A 49 -11.76 2.13 -9.45
CA GLY A 49 -12.31 3.34 -8.83
C GLY A 49 -12.84 3.17 -7.40
N ARG A 50 -12.65 2.02 -6.75
CA ARG A 50 -13.02 1.83 -5.34
C ARG A 50 -12.20 2.74 -4.43
N GLU A 51 -12.83 3.35 -3.43
CA GLU A 51 -12.13 4.20 -2.46
C GLU A 51 -11.98 3.58 -1.05
N ASP A 52 -12.87 2.69 -0.63
CA ASP A 52 -12.76 2.07 0.68
C ASP A 52 -11.66 0.98 0.71
N VAL A 53 -11.09 0.76 1.89
CA VAL A 53 -10.10 -0.30 2.17
C VAL A 53 -10.69 -1.45 3.01
N GLU A 54 -11.96 -1.30 3.37
CA GLU A 54 -12.74 -2.24 4.16
C GLU A 54 -13.31 -3.35 3.28
N ASN A 55 -13.58 -4.50 3.88
CA ASN A 55 -14.18 -5.60 3.12
C ASN A 55 -15.67 -5.35 2.86
N ASP A 56 -16.22 -5.92 1.78
CA ASP A 56 -17.62 -5.71 1.35
C ASP A 56 -18.67 -6.15 2.39
N SER A 57 -18.30 -6.95 3.38
CA SER A 57 -19.24 -7.66 4.25
C SER A 57 -19.38 -7.11 5.67
N ARG A 58 -18.73 -6.00 6.04
CA ARG A 58 -18.80 -5.51 7.43
C ARG A 58 -18.90 -3.98 7.50
N PRO A 59 -20.04 -3.42 7.93
CA PRO A 59 -20.07 -2.03 8.38
C PRO A 59 -19.36 -1.99 9.74
N SER A 60 -18.07 -1.69 9.75
CA SER A 60 -17.38 -1.37 11.00
C SER A 60 -17.55 0.12 11.26
N THR A 61 -18.44 0.44 12.19
CA THR A 61 -18.38 1.71 12.92
C THR A 61 -17.12 1.68 13.80
N SER A 62 -16.52 2.86 14.04
CA SER A 62 -15.18 3.09 14.66
C SER A 62 -14.04 3.04 13.62
N LYS A 63 -13.09 3.97 13.57
CA LYS A 63 -12.44 4.72 14.66
C LYS A 63 -11.80 5.99 14.11
N THR A 64 -11.82 7.06 14.91
CA THR A 64 -11.21 8.36 14.55
C THR A 64 -9.70 8.39 14.86
N ASP A 65 -9.21 7.53 15.76
CA ASP A 65 -7.80 7.51 16.19
C ASP A 65 -6.88 6.59 15.37
N ASP A 66 -7.40 5.48 14.82
CA ASP A 66 -6.63 4.57 13.93
C ASP A 66 -6.13 5.31 12.66
N ASN A 67 -6.79 6.40 12.27
CA ASN A 67 -6.37 7.22 11.13
C ASN A 67 -5.01 7.89 11.34
N ILE A 68 -4.68 8.34 12.55
CA ILE A 68 -3.44 9.09 12.80
C ILE A 68 -2.24 8.15 12.71
N GLU A 69 -2.29 6.99 13.35
CA GLU A 69 -1.23 5.98 13.26
C GLU A 69 -1.07 5.45 11.83
N THR A 70 -2.19 5.23 11.13
CA THR A 70 -2.18 4.84 9.72
C THR A 70 -1.55 5.92 8.82
N ILE A 71 -1.87 7.19 9.04
CA ILE A 71 -1.25 8.31 8.33
C ILE A 71 0.24 8.38 8.65
N CYS A 72 0.65 8.19 9.91
CA CYS A 72 2.05 8.14 10.30
C CYS A 72 2.81 7.00 9.60
N ASN A 73 2.25 5.79 9.55
CA ASN A 73 2.87 4.66 8.86
C ASN A 73 2.92 4.86 7.35
N LEU A 74 1.89 5.45 6.76
CA LEU A 74 1.92 5.87 5.35
C LEU A 74 3.04 6.87 5.11
N VAL A 75 3.16 7.92 5.92
CA VAL A 75 4.21 8.93 5.80
C VAL A 75 5.60 8.29 5.89
N ILE A 76 5.81 7.36 6.83
CA ILE A 76 7.06 6.61 6.94
C ILE A 76 7.33 5.78 5.68
N LEU A 77 6.32 5.09 5.15
CA LEU A 77 6.44 4.32 3.91
C LEU A 77 6.72 5.21 2.70
N LEU A 78 6.10 6.39 2.61
CA LEU A 78 6.38 7.39 1.57
C LEU A 78 7.83 7.86 1.62
N ILE A 79 8.32 8.16 2.82
CA ILE A 79 9.72 8.57 3.03
C ILE A 79 10.64 7.44 2.55
N ASN A 80 10.39 6.19 2.96
CA ASN A 80 11.19 5.04 2.54
C ASN A 80 11.15 4.82 1.01
N ILE A 81 9.99 4.97 0.36
CA ILE A 81 9.87 4.83 -1.09
C ILE A 81 10.59 5.95 -1.83
N ILE A 82 10.50 7.19 -1.35
CA ILE A 82 11.21 8.34 -1.93
C ILE A 82 12.72 8.11 -1.79
N THR A 83 13.19 7.73 -0.60
CA THR A 83 14.61 7.42 -0.36
C THR A 83 15.08 6.26 -1.24
N PHE A 84 14.30 5.19 -1.38
CA PHE A 84 14.64 4.06 -2.23
C PHE A 84 14.67 4.45 -3.72
N THR A 85 13.69 5.23 -4.18
CA THR A 85 13.66 5.73 -5.56
C THR A 85 14.85 6.63 -5.84
N PHE A 86 15.21 7.50 -4.89
CA PHE A 86 16.40 8.34 -4.98
C PHE A 86 17.68 7.50 -5.07
N LEU A 87 17.84 6.51 -4.19
CA LEU A 87 18.99 5.59 -4.21
C LEU A 87 19.07 4.77 -5.51
N LEU A 88 17.94 4.27 -6.02
CA LEU A 88 17.91 3.57 -7.31
C LEU A 88 18.29 4.47 -8.48
N ASN A 89 17.93 5.75 -8.43
CA ASN A 89 18.34 6.70 -9.46
C ASN A 89 19.83 7.03 -9.34
N SER A 90 20.38 7.14 -8.13
CA SER A 90 21.82 7.35 -7.91
C SER A 90 22.69 6.14 -8.27
N MET A 91 22.14 4.93 -8.35
CA MET A 91 22.87 3.74 -8.83
C MET A 91 22.78 3.56 -10.35
N LYS A 92 21.99 4.38 -11.05
CA LYS A 92 21.84 4.34 -12.52
C LYS A 92 22.67 5.40 -13.25
N GLU A 93 23.35 6.27 -12.51
CA GLU A 93 24.42 7.15 -13.00
C GLU A 93 25.79 6.54 -12.68
#